data_AF-A0A377TP93-F1
#
_entry.id   AF-A0A377TP93-F1
#
_cell.length_a   1.000
_cell.length_b   1.000
_cell.length_c   1.000
_cell.angle_alpha   90.00
_cell.angle_beta   90.00
_cell.angle_gamma   90.00
#
_symmetry.space_group_name_H-M   'P 1'
#
loop_
_entity.id
_entity.type
_entity.pdbx_description
1 polymer ?
#
loop_
_entity_poly.entity_id
_entity_poly.type
_entity_poly.pdbx_seq_one_letter_code
_entity_poly.pdbx_strand_id
1 'polypeptide(L)'
;MFINLNTASLNEFIRRDSEWLSAVKGKQVVLIAARKSEALANYWYYNSDIRGVVYVGLSRDIRKELAYVINGRFLRKDIKKDKITDREMKIIRMTAQGMQPKSIARIENCSVKTVYTHRRNAEAKLYSKIYKLVQ
;
A
#
# COMPACT_ATOMS: atom_id res chain seq x y z
N MET A 1 3.22 -17.41 0.86
CA MET A 1 2.65 -16.81 -0.37
C MET A 1 3.37 -15.51 -0.66
N PHE A 2 3.78 -15.28 -1.90
CA PHE A 2 4.41 -14.03 -2.32
C PHE A 2 3.42 -13.22 -3.14
N ILE A 3 3.29 -11.93 -2.84
CA ILE A 3 2.48 -10.99 -3.63
C ILE A 3 3.41 -9.94 -4.24
N ASN A 4 3.47 -9.88 -5.56
CA ASN A 4 4.19 -8.84 -6.27
C ASN A 4 3.29 -7.62 -6.45
N LEU A 5 3.65 -6.50 -5.81
CA LEU A 5 2.94 -5.23 -5.89
C LEU A 5 3.52 -4.37 -7.02
N ASN A 6 3.47 -4.88 -8.25
CA ASN A 6 3.86 -4.10 -9.41
C ASN A 6 2.77 -3.07 -9.78
N THR A 7 3.10 -2.10 -10.64
CA THR A 7 2.17 -1.02 -11.00
C THR A 7 0.89 -1.52 -11.68
N ALA A 8 0.97 -2.58 -12.49
CA ALA A 8 -0.19 -3.10 -13.22
C ALA A 8 -1.24 -3.75 -12.30
N SER A 9 -0.82 -4.36 -11.19
CA SER A 9 -1.73 -5.00 -10.24
C SER A 9 -2.11 -4.11 -9.04
N LEU A 10 -1.40 -3.00 -8.83
CA LEU A 10 -1.53 -2.20 -7.60
C LEU A 10 -2.95 -1.65 -7.39
N ASN A 11 -3.63 -1.27 -8.47
CA ASN A 11 -5.00 -0.77 -8.39
C ASN A 11 -6.00 -1.80 -7.89
N GLU A 12 -5.89 -3.04 -8.35
CA GLU A 12 -6.75 -4.12 -7.89
C GLU A 12 -6.55 -4.37 -6.39
N PHE A 13 -5.29 -4.39 -5.95
CA PHE A 13 -4.97 -4.53 -4.53
C PHE A 13 -5.47 -3.36 -3.68
N ILE A 14 -5.54 -2.14 -4.22
CA ILE A 14 -6.09 -0.98 -3.53
C ILE A 14 -7.63 -1.05 -3.47
N ARG A 15 -8.28 -1.34 -4.60
CA ARG A 15 -9.74 -1.30 -4.72
C ARG A 15 -10.43 -2.38 -3.88
N ARG A 16 -9.79 -3.53 -3.75
CA ARG A 16 -10.34 -4.73 -3.10
C ARG A 16 -9.52 -5.15 -1.90
N ASP A 17 -8.97 -4.18 -1.17
CA ASP A 17 -7.97 -4.50 -0.17
C ASP A 17 -8.51 -5.36 0.99
N SER A 18 -9.70 -5.03 1.48
CA SER A 18 -10.43 -5.86 2.44
C SER A 18 -10.64 -7.31 1.94
N GLU A 19 -10.91 -7.50 0.65
CA GLU A 19 -11.21 -8.82 0.07
C GLU A 19 -9.96 -9.69 -0.01
N TRP A 20 -8.88 -9.19 -0.61
CA TRP A 20 -7.66 -10.00 -0.74
C TRP A 20 -6.99 -10.21 0.62
N LEU A 21 -7.04 -9.23 1.54
CA LEU A 21 -6.54 -9.40 2.90
C LEU A 21 -7.32 -10.49 3.65
N SER A 22 -8.64 -10.54 3.47
CA SER A 22 -9.46 -11.61 4.03
C SER A 22 -9.11 -12.98 3.43
N ALA A 23 -8.94 -13.06 2.11
CA ALA A 23 -8.61 -14.30 1.39
C ALA A 23 -7.24 -14.90 1.77
N VAL A 24 -6.36 -14.11 2.38
CA VAL A 24 -5.02 -14.50 2.78
C VAL A 24 -4.85 -14.60 4.30
N LYS A 25 -5.92 -14.38 5.07
CA LYS A 25 -5.90 -14.48 6.52
C LYS A 25 -5.41 -15.87 6.97
N GLY A 26 -4.48 -15.88 7.93
CA GLY A 26 -3.85 -17.11 8.43
C GLY A 26 -2.77 -17.70 7.52
N LYS A 27 -2.47 -17.08 6.36
CA LYS A 27 -1.35 -17.47 5.50
C LYS A 27 -0.15 -16.58 5.78
N GLN A 28 1.05 -17.15 5.66
CA GLN A 28 2.27 -16.34 5.66
C GLN A 28 2.41 -15.58 4.33
N VAL A 29 2.13 -14.28 4.35
CA VAL A 29 2.20 -13.41 3.17
C VAL A 29 3.45 -12.54 3.20
N VAL A 30 4.25 -12.60 2.14
CA VAL A 30 5.39 -11.69 1.92
C VAL A 30 5.05 -10.77 0.76
N LEU A 31 5.13 -9.45 0.99
CA LEU A 31 4.91 -8.45 -0.05
C LEU A 31 6.24 -8.12 -0.73
N ILE A 32 6.25 -8.20 -2.06
CA ILE A 32 7.39 -7.80 -2.88
C ILE A 32 7.02 -6.45 -3.49
N ALA A 33 7.68 -5.39 -3.03
CA ALA A 33 7.30 -4.02 -3.33
C ALA A 33 8.30 -3.36 -4.30
N ALA A 34 7.77 -2.81 -5.39
CA ALA A 34 8.49 -1.86 -6.23
C ALA A 34 8.44 -0.47 -5.59
N ARG A 35 9.32 0.45 -6.02
CA ARG A 35 9.45 1.82 -5.44
C ARG A 35 8.12 2.55 -5.25
N LYS A 36 7.18 2.41 -6.19
CA LYS A 36 5.87 3.08 -6.16
C LYS A 36 4.86 2.44 -5.19
N SER A 37 5.09 1.20 -4.76
CA SER A 37 4.19 0.44 -3.88
C SER A 37 4.75 0.27 -2.47
N GLU A 38 5.97 0.72 -2.18
CA GLU A 38 6.63 0.54 -0.87
C GLU A 38 5.77 1.11 0.27
N ALA A 39 5.21 2.31 0.09
CA ALA A 39 4.37 2.95 1.11
C ALA A 39 3.05 2.19 1.39
N LEU A 40 2.47 1.54 0.37
CA LEU A 40 1.28 0.69 0.51
C LEU A 40 1.63 -0.65 1.15
N ALA A 41 2.75 -1.25 0.74
CA ALA A 41 3.25 -2.47 1.36
C ALA A 41 3.49 -2.27 2.87
N ASN A 42 4.06 -1.12 3.23
CA ASN A 42 4.24 -0.74 4.63
C ASN A 42 2.88 -0.58 5.34
N TYR A 43 1.89 0.08 4.71
CA TYR A 43 0.55 0.19 5.27
C TYR A 43 -0.06 -1.18 5.58
N TRP A 44 -0.05 -2.11 4.63
CA TRP A 44 -0.61 -3.44 4.84
C TRP A 44 0.19 -4.24 5.87
N TYR A 45 1.52 -4.08 5.93
CA TYR A 45 2.33 -4.68 6.98
C TYR A 45 1.98 -4.18 8.39
N TYR A 46 1.68 -2.89 8.54
CA TYR A 46 1.29 -2.35 9.84
C TYR A 46 -0.12 -2.74 10.28
N ASN A 47 -1.04 -2.90 9.32
CA ASN A 47 -2.47 -3.00 9.58
C ASN A 47 -3.05 -4.38 9.29
N SER A 48 -2.23 -5.39 8.99
CA SER A 48 -2.68 -6.74 8.65
C SER A 48 -1.63 -7.79 9.00
N ASP A 49 -1.99 -9.07 8.89
CA ASP A 49 -1.13 -10.23 9.21
C ASP A 49 -0.14 -10.54 8.06
N ILE A 50 0.66 -9.55 7.69
CA ILE A 50 1.68 -9.67 6.65
C ILE A 50 3.01 -9.97 7.32
N ARG A 51 3.72 -10.99 6.80
CA ARG A 51 4.97 -11.49 7.36
C ARG A 51 6.13 -10.49 7.27
N GLY A 52 6.14 -9.71 6.19
CA GLY A 52 7.13 -8.66 5.94
C GLY A 52 7.15 -8.20 4.50
N VAL A 53 8.04 -7.26 4.21
CA VAL A 53 8.15 -6.59 2.91
C VAL A 53 9.56 -6.76 2.35
N VAL A 54 9.67 -7.13 1.07
CA VAL A 54 10.91 -7.13 0.30
C VAL A 54 10.89 -5.94 -0.64
N TYR A 55 11.78 -4.98 -0.42
CA TYR A 55 11.91 -3.78 -1.25
C TYR A 55 12.81 -4.04 -2.45
N VAL A 56 12.22 -4.25 -3.63
CA VAL A 56 12.96 -4.62 -4.85
C VAL A 56 13.97 -3.54 -5.24
N GLY A 57 13.58 -2.26 -5.15
CA GLY A 57 14.44 -1.14 -5.55
C GLY A 57 15.61 -0.85 -4.61
N LEU A 58 15.63 -1.45 -3.41
CA LEU A 58 16.67 -1.25 -2.40
C LEU A 58 17.51 -2.50 -2.15
N SER A 59 17.07 -3.65 -2.68
CA SER A 59 17.73 -4.93 -2.44
C SER A 59 18.94 -5.08 -3.33
N ARG A 60 20.10 -5.37 -2.71
CA ARG A 60 21.31 -5.81 -3.43
C ARG A 60 21.25 -7.30 -3.77
N ASP A 61 20.52 -8.08 -2.99
CA ASP A 61 20.32 -9.52 -3.18
C ASP A 61 18.92 -9.91 -2.70
N ILE A 62 17.99 -10.03 -3.66
CA ILE A 62 16.59 -10.30 -3.36
C ILE A 62 16.38 -11.66 -2.70
N ARG A 63 17.24 -12.65 -2.98
CA ARG A 63 17.14 -13.99 -2.40
C ARG A 63 17.42 -13.95 -0.90
N LYS A 64 18.43 -13.18 -0.49
CA LYS A 64 18.75 -12.99 0.94
C LYS A 64 17.63 -12.26 1.68
N GLU A 65 17.08 -11.20 1.10
CA GLU A 65 15.95 -10.47 1.70
C GLU A 65 14.70 -11.35 1.82
N LEU A 66 14.38 -12.14 0.78
CA LEU A 66 13.28 -13.11 0.82
C LEU A 66 13.50 -14.16 1.94
N ALA A 67 14.69 -14.77 1.99
CA ALA A 67 15.02 -15.74 3.03
C ALA A 67 14.94 -15.12 4.43
N TYR A 68 15.38 -13.87 4.59
CA TYR A 68 15.26 -13.12 5.84
C TYR A 68 13.78 -12.97 6.23
N VAL A 69 12.92 -12.47 5.35
CA VAL A 69 11.50 -12.25 5.65
C VAL A 69 10.72 -13.55 5.90
N ILE A 70 10.96 -14.61 5.11
CA ILE A 70 10.27 -15.90 5.27
C ILE A 70 10.56 -16.50 6.65
N ASN A 71 11.82 -16.45 7.08
CA ASN A 71 12.25 -16.86 8.42
C ASN A 71 11.86 -15.84 9.52
N GLY A 72 11.17 -14.76 9.14
CA GLY A 72 11.28 -13.40 9.67
C GLY A 72 11.41 -13.17 11.17
N ARG A 73 12.49 -12.63 11.69
CA ARG A 73 13.50 -11.71 11.16
C ARG A 73 13.02 -10.36 10.64
N PHE A 74 12.08 -10.24 9.70
CA PHE A 74 11.56 -8.92 9.32
C PHE A 74 10.76 -8.29 10.46
N LEU A 75 11.14 -7.08 10.85
CA LEU A 75 10.60 -6.34 11.97
C LEU A 75 10.26 -4.90 11.57
N ARG A 76 9.51 -4.18 12.42
CA ARG A 76 9.15 -2.78 12.18
C ARG A 76 10.35 -1.85 11.97
N LYS A 77 11.50 -2.15 12.60
CA LYS A 77 12.75 -1.40 12.42
C LYS A 77 13.36 -1.53 11.02
N ASP A 78 12.96 -2.56 10.27
CA ASP A 78 13.48 -2.83 8.93
C ASP A 78 12.73 -2.04 7.84
N ILE A 79 11.67 -1.31 8.23
CA ILE A 79 10.94 -0.45 7.31
C ILE A 79 11.79 0.75 6.91
N LYS A 80 12.04 0.87 5.60
CA LYS A 80 12.97 1.86 5.02
C LYS A 80 12.28 3.12 4.49
N LYS A 81 10.94 3.17 4.50
CA LYS A 81 10.13 4.21 3.86
C LYS A 81 8.91 4.56 4.68
N ASP A 82 8.34 5.73 4.39
CA ASP A 82 7.04 6.12 4.93
C ASP A 82 5.95 5.09 4.59
N LYS A 83 4.88 5.12 5.37
CA LYS A 83 3.65 4.38 5.10
C LYS A 83 2.53 5.32 4.67
N ILE A 84 1.62 4.79 3.87
CA ILE A 84 0.28 5.37 3.76
C ILE A 84 -0.35 5.38 5.17
N THR A 85 -1.08 6.44 5.50
CA THR A 85 -1.87 6.55 6.74
C THR A 85 -3.30 6.08 6.51
N ASP A 86 -4.07 5.79 7.57
CA ASP A 86 -5.48 5.38 7.40
C ASP A 86 -6.32 6.40 6.63
N ARG A 87 -6.14 7.70 6.92
CA ARG A 87 -6.84 8.78 6.20
C ARG A 87 -6.46 8.83 4.73
N GLU A 88 -5.18 8.71 4.42
CA GLU A 88 -4.70 8.65 3.04
C GLU A 88 -5.24 7.41 2.33
N MET A 89 -5.24 6.24 2.99
CA MET A 89 -5.75 4.99 2.42
C MET A 89 -7.23 5.08 2.07
N LYS A 90 -8.07 5.60 2.99
CA LYS A 90 -9.50 5.82 2.72
C LYS A 90 -9.72 6.67 1.47
N ILE A 91 -8.99 7.78 1.36
CA ILE A 91 -9.08 8.69 0.20
C ILE A 91 -8.60 8.01 -1.07
N ILE A 92 -7.48 7.26 -1.02
CA ILE A 92 -6.98 6.49 -2.16
C ILE A 92 -8.03 5.48 -2.64
N ARG A 93 -8.62 4.68 -1.73
CA ARG A 93 -9.64 3.68 -2.07
C ARG A 93 -10.84 4.30 -2.77
N MET A 94 -11.42 5.35 -2.19
CA MET A 94 -12.58 6.01 -2.77
C MET A 94 -12.25 6.66 -4.12
N THR A 95 -11.06 7.25 -4.25
CA THR A 95 -10.59 7.79 -5.53
C THR A 95 -10.41 6.69 -6.58
N ALA A 96 -9.87 5.53 -6.20
CA ALA A 96 -9.69 4.38 -7.09
C ALA A 96 -11.02 3.73 -7.52
N GLN A 97 -12.07 3.91 -6.72
CA GLN A 97 -13.45 3.55 -7.05
C GLN A 97 -14.16 4.61 -7.91
N GLY A 98 -13.49 5.72 -8.27
CA GLY A 98 -14.03 6.77 -9.12
C GLY A 98 -14.86 7.84 -8.39
N MET A 99 -14.83 7.89 -7.06
CA MET A 99 -15.59 8.90 -6.32
C MET A 99 -15.00 10.30 -6.48
N GLN A 100 -15.88 11.30 -6.60
CA GLN A 100 -15.51 12.70 -6.69
C GLN A 100 -15.06 13.26 -5.33
N PRO A 101 -14.07 14.18 -5.29
CA PRO A 101 -13.58 14.76 -4.03
C PRO A 101 -14.66 15.40 -3.15
N LYS A 102 -15.71 15.98 -3.75
CA LYS A 102 -16.87 16.53 -3.02
C LYS A 102 -17.64 15.44 -2.27
N SER A 103 -17.85 14.28 -2.90
CA SER A 103 -18.54 13.15 -2.28
C SER A 103 -17.70 12.53 -1.17
N ILE A 104 -16.38 12.38 -1.41
CA ILE A 104 -15.43 11.89 -0.41
C ILE A 104 -15.41 12.80 0.83
N ALA A 105 -15.37 14.12 0.62
CA ALA A 105 -15.40 15.11 1.71
C ALA A 105 -16.65 14.97 2.59
N ARG A 106 -17.82 14.73 1.96
CA ARG A 106 -19.08 14.48 2.66
C ARG A 106 -19.05 13.18 3.47
N ILE A 107 -18.51 12.09 2.90
CA ILE A 107 -18.43 10.77 3.55
C ILE A 107 -17.46 10.81 4.75
N GLU A 108 -16.28 11.39 4.57
CA GLU A 108 -15.24 11.46 5.60
C GLU A 108 -15.43 12.62 6.59
N ASN A 109 -16.55 13.37 6.47
CA ASN A 109 -16.86 14.53 7.29
C ASN A 109 -15.67 15.52 7.39
N CYS A 110 -15.13 15.93 6.25
CA CYS A 110 -14.00 16.85 6.17
C CYS A 110 -14.15 17.84 5.01
N SER A 111 -13.26 18.83 4.94
CA SER A 111 -13.27 19.77 3.83
C SER A 111 -12.74 19.14 2.54
N VAL A 112 -13.20 19.61 1.38
CA VAL A 112 -12.63 19.23 0.08
C VAL A 112 -11.12 19.52 0.01
N LYS A 113 -10.66 20.59 0.66
CA LYS A 113 -9.23 20.92 0.80
C LYS A 113 -8.48 19.80 1.52
N THR A 114 -9.04 19.26 2.60
CA THR A 114 -8.46 18.14 3.36
C THR A 114 -8.33 16.89 2.50
N VAL A 115 -9.34 16.59 1.67
CA VAL A 115 -9.29 15.48 0.69
C VAL A 115 -8.11 15.65 -0.26
N TYR A 116 -7.94 16.83 -0.85
CA TYR A 116 -6.81 17.11 -1.75
C TYR A 116 -5.45 17.04 -1.05
N THR A 117 -5.34 17.51 0.19
CA THR A 117 -4.10 17.42 0.98
C THR A 117 -3.68 15.96 1.19
N HIS A 118 -4.58 15.12 1.71
CA HIS A 118 -4.28 13.71 1.92
C HIS A 118 -4.02 12.97 0.60
N ARG A 119 -4.77 13.27 -0.46
CA ARG A 119 -4.48 12.73 -1.79
C ARG A 119 -3.08 13.12 -2.28
N ARG A 120 -2.67 14.38 -2.13
CA ARG A 120 -1.33 14.84 -2.52
C ARG A 120 -0.23 14.15 -1.72
N ASN A 121 -0.43 13.98 -0.42
CA ASN A 121 0.53 13.30 0.45
C ASN A 121 0.67 11.82 0.07
N ALA A 122 -0.45 11.15 -0.21
CA ALA A 122 -0.47 9.80 -0.77
C ALA A 122 0.29 9.71 -2.09
N GLU A 123 -0.02 10.58 -3.06
CA GLU A 123 0.64 10.61 -4.37
C GLU A 123 2.16 10.83 -4.25
N ALA A 124 2.61 11.65 -3.30
CA ALA A 124 4.03 11.85 -3.02
C ALA A 124 4.71 10.57 -2.52
N LYS A 125 4.06 9.83 -1.60
CA LYS A 125 4.56 8.54 -1.07
C LYS A 125 4.56 7.43 -2.12
N LEU A 126 3.62 7.48 -3.07
CA LEU A 126 3.51 6.51 -4.17
C LEU A 126 4.39 6.85 -5.38
N TYR A 127 5.03 8.03 -5.40
CA TYR A 127 5.74 8.57 -6.57
C TYR A 127 4.90 8.51 -7.85
N SER A 128 3.58 8.63 -7.72
CA SER A 128 2.62 8.49 -8.81
C SER A 128 1.31 9.17 -8.49
N LYS A 129 0.63 9.62 -9.55
CA LYS A 129 -0.76 10.10 -9.45
C LYS A 129 -1.69 8.90 -9.28
N ILE A 130 -2.69 9.02 -8.42
CA ILE A 130 -3.65 7.92 -8.19
C ILE A 130 -4.35 7.54 -9.49
N TYR A 131 -4.72 8.50 -10.34
CA TYR A 131 -5.38 8.20 -11.62
C TYR A 131 -4.51 7.36 -12.58
N LYS A 132 -3.17 7.45 -12.47
CA LYS A 132 -2.24 6.62 -13.27
C LYS A 132 -2.08 5.20 -12.72
N LEU A 133 -2.55 4.97 -11.49
CA LEU A 133 -2.63 3.62 -10.94
C LEU A 133 -3.94 2.97 -11.42
N VAL A 134 -5.00 3.76 -11.59
CA VAL A 134 -6.37 3.27 -11.84
C VAL A 134 -6.67 2.96 -13.32
N GLN A 135 -5.84 3.43 -14.26
CA GLN A 135 -5.87 3.10 -15.68
C GLN A 135 -5.03 1.86 -15.97
#